data_AF-X1F8E1-F1
#
_entry.id   AF-X1F8E1-F1
#
_cell.length_a   1.000
_cell.length_b   1.000
_cell.length_c   1.000
_cell.angle_alpha   90.00
_cell.angle_beta   90.00
_cell.angle_gamma   90.00
#
_symmetry.space_group_name_H-M   'P 1'
#
loop_
_entity.id
_entity.type
_entity.pdbx_description
1 polymer ?
#
loop_
_entity_poly.entity_id
_entity_poly.type
_entity_poly.pdbx_seq_one_letter_code
_entity_poly.pdbx_strand_id
1 'polypeptide(L)' 'WINRGNFIDLGDERDPIVGLHENPGTFTIPTEPVRKRVHEVTTFNRLRGGEYMFMPSLSALRWMAAGEWDGEAQAS' A
#
# COMPACT_ATOMS: atom_id res chain seq x y z
N TRP A 1 5.98 -6.88 -4.54
CA TRP A 1 6.31 -6.74 -3.12
C TRP A 1 5.19 -7.36 -2.30
N ILE A 2 4.10 -6.65 -1.98
CA ILE A 2 2.98 -7.24 -1.22
C ILE A 2 2.09 -8.16 -2.08
N ASN A 3 1.72 -7.74 -3.29
CA ASN A 3 0.79 -8.50 -4.15
C ASN A 3 1.47 -9.42 -5.18
N ARG A 4 2.80 -9.46 -5.22
CA ARG A 4 3.60 -10.30 -6.14
C ARG A 4 4.95 -10.64 -5.53
N GLY A 5 5.25 -11.93 -5.42
CA GLY A 5 6.43 -12.53 -4.83
C GLY A 5 7.66 -12.58 -5.74
N ASN A 6 7.53 -12.24 -7.03
CA ASN A 6 8.63 -12.17 -8.01
C ASN A 6 9.84 -11.31 -7.60
N PHE A 7 9.73 -10.50 -6.54
CA PHE A 7 10.86 -9.74 -6.00
C PHE A 7 11.89 -10.62 -5.26
N ILE A 8 11.51 -11.82 -4.80
CA ILE A 8 12.36 -12.75 -4.04
C ILE A 8 12.25 -14.20 -4.55
N ASP A 9 11.97 -14.37 -5.85
CA ASP A 9 11.87 -15.68 -6.50
C ASP A 9 10.81 -16.62 -5.88
N LEU A 10 9.73 -16.06 -5.32
CA LEU A 10 8.59 -16.81 -4.79
C LEU A 10 7.42 -16.91 -5.80
N GLY A 11 7.67 -16.60 -7.08
CA GLY A 11 6.64 -16.64 -8.13
C GLY A 11 5.40 -15.81 -7.78
N ASP A 12 4.24 -16.48 -7.83
CA ASP A 12 2.92 -15.88 -7.59
C ASP A 12 2.53 -15.77 -6.10
N GLU A 13 3.41 -16.15 -5.16
CA GLU A 13 3.13 -15.99 -3.73
C GLU A 13 2.89 -14.51 -3.40
N ARG A 14 1.93 -14.26 -2.50
CA ARG A 14 1.54 -12.91 -2.04
C ARG A 14 1.70 -12.83 -0.53
N ASP A 15 1.83 -11.62 -0.02
CA ASP A 15 1.89 -11.37 1.43
C ASP A 15 0.64 -11.95 2.13
N PRO A 16 0.81 -12.73 3.21
CA PRO A 16 -0.30 -13.40 3.87
C PRO A 16 -1.13 -12.47 4.76
N ILE A 17 -0.70 -11.23 4.98
CA ILE A 17 -1.30 -10.23 5.90
C ILE A 17 -2.03 -9.11 5.13
N VAL A 18 -1.38 -8.46 4.17
CA VAL A 18 -1.96 -7.31 3.45
C VAL A 18 -2.08 -7.54 1.96
N GLY A 19 -1.63 -8.70 1.48
CA GLY A 19 -1.82 -9.12 0.10
C GLY A 19 -3.30 -9.38 -0.22
N LEU A 20 -3.72 -8.93 -1.39
CA LEU A 20 -5.00 -9.32 -1.96
C LEU A 20 -4.83 -10.70 -2.62
N HIS A 21 -5.60 -11.70 -2.22
CA HIS A 21 -5.63 -13.04 -2.81
C HIS A 21 -6.92 -13.23 -3.62
N GLU A 22 -6.79 -13.34 -4.95
CA GLU A 22 -7.94 -13.63 -5.85
C GLU A 22 -8.41 -15.07 -5.75
N ASN A 23 -7.46 -15.99 -5.53
CA ASN A 23 -7.67 -17.40 -5.23
C ASN A 23 -6.82 -17.76 -4.00
N PRO A 24 -7.16 -18.83 -3.24
CA PRO A 24 -6.31 -19.30 -2.16
C PRO A 24 -4.86 -19.54 -2.63
N GLY A 25 -3.91 -18.98 -1.88
CA GLY A 25 -2.49 -18.97 -2.21
C GLY A 25 -1.64 -19.87 -1.32
N THR A 26 -0.34 -19.89 -1.61
CA THR A 26 0.68 -20.52 -0.76
C THR A 26 1.60 -19.44 -0.19
N PHE A 27 2.04 -19.62 1.05
CA PHE A 27 3.06 -18.80 1.69
C PHE A 27 4.21 -19.68 2.19
N THR A 28 5.42 -19.40 1.75
CA THR A 28 6.63 -20.14 2.12
C THR A 28 7.38 -19.44 3.27
N ILE A 29 7.54 -20.15 4.38
CA ILE A 29 8.40 -19.74 5.50
C ILE A 29 9.78 -20.39 5.32
N PRO A 30 10.86 -19.59 5.22
CA PRO A 30 12.23 -20.12 5.21
C PRO A 30 12.49 -20.88 6.52
N THR A 31 12.87 -22.14 6.42
CA THR A 31 13.18 -23.00 7.58
C THR A 31 14.20 -24.04 7.12
N GLU A 32 15.14 -24.39 8.00
CA GLU A 32 16.10 -25.47 7.79
C GLU A 32 15.61 -26.76 8.48
N PRO A 33 15.81 -27.94 7.88
CA PRO A 33 16.47 -28.23 6.60
C PRO A 33 15.53 -28.10 5.37
N VAL A 34 14.22 -27.99 5.58
CA VAL A 34 13.23 -27.88 4.50
C VAL A 34 12.27 -26.73 4.80
N ARG A 35 12.03 -25.93 3.76
CA ARG A 35 11.04 -24.85 3.75
C ARG A 35 9.64 -25.34 4.17
N LYS A 36 8.98 -24.57 5.03
CA LYS A 36 7.59 -24.83 5.43
C LYS A 36 6.65 -24.04 4.53
N ARG A 37 5.64 -24.72 3.96
CA ARG A 37 4.60 -24.08 3.14
C ARG A 37 3.26 -24.09 3.88
N VAL A 38 2.60 -22.94 3.88
CA VAL A 38 1.23 -22.77 4.36
C VAL A 38 0.34 -22.64 3.13
N HIS A 39 -0.64 -23.52 2.99
CA HIS A 39 -1.59 -23.54 1.87
C HIS A 39 -2.93 -22.89 2.28
N GLU A 40 -3.80 -22.67 1.30
CA GLU A 40 -5.14 -22.08 1.50
C GLU A 40 -5.11 -20.69 2.16
N VAL A 41 -4.05 -19.93 1.91
CA VAL A 41 -3.95 -18.55 2.41
C VAL A 41 -4.92 -17.69 1.62
N THR A 42 -5.87 -17.06 2.31
CA THR A 42 -6.89 -16.20 1.69
C THR A 42 -6.79 -14.78 2.22
N THR A 43 -7.46 -13.86 1.53
CA THR A 43 -7.63 -12.50 2.03
C THR A 43 -8.44 -12.52 3.33
N PHE A 44 -7.81 -12.23 4.46
CA PHE A 44 -8.50 -12.10 5.76
C PHE A 44 -8.87 -10.66 6.11
N ASN A 45 -8.27 -9.67 5.43
CA ASN A 45 -8.56 -8.26 5.66
C ASN A 45 -9.66 -7.76 4.71
N ARG A 46 -10.28 -6.63 5.05
CA ARG A 46 -11.22 -5.95 4.15
C ARG A 46 -10.96 -4.46 4.15
N LEU A 47 -10.59 -3.91 3.00
CA LEU A 47 -10.53 -2.46 2.80
C LEU A 47 -11.94 -1.87 2.95
N ARG A 48 -12.13 -0.99 3.92
CA ARG A 48 -13.41 -0.28 4.15
C ARG A 48 -13.39 1.16 3.63
N GLY A 49 -12.23 1.63 3.17
CA GLY A 49 -12.02 2.97 2.66
C GLY A 49 -10.58 3.41 2.90
N GLY A 50 -10.18 4.49 2.25
CA GLY A 50 -8.87 5.12 2.36
C GLY A 50 -8.88 6.40 1.54
N GLU A 51 -8.03 7.35 1.91
CA GLU A 51 -7.89 8.61 1.18
C GLU A 51 -6.41 8.95 1.06
N TYR A 52 -6.05 9.62 -0.03
CA TYR A 52 -4.72 10.17 -0.21
C TYR A 52 -4.75 11.65 0.13
N MET A 53 -4.15 11.99 1.26
CA MET A 53 -4.05 13.38 1.73
C MET A 53 -2.63 13.90 1.60
N PHE A 54 -2.51 15.21 1.42
CA PHE A 54 -1.25 15.92 1.48
C PHE A 54 -1.15 16.68 2.81
N MET A 55 -0.01 16.55 3.49
CA MET A 55 0.30 17.36 4.67
C MET A 55 1.24 18.51 4.26
N PRO A 56 0.70 19.73 4.04
CA PRO A 56 1.51 20.88 3.67
C PRO A 56 2.45 21.29 4.80
N SER A 57 3.47 22.07 4.45
CA SER A 57 4.34 22.71 5.45
C SER A 57 3.54 23.70 6.31
N LEU A 58 4.07 24.01 7.50
CA LEU A 58 3.46 25.00 8.37
C LEU A 58 3.38 26.39 7.72
N SER A 59 4.34 26.76 6.86
CA SER A 59 4.30 28.02 6.12
C SER A 59 3.12 28.09 5.15
N ALA A 60 2.86 27.01 4.40
CA ALA A 60 1.72 26.94 3.50
C ALA A 60 0.38 26.96 4.25
N LEU A 61 0.28 26.28 5.40
CA LEU A 61 -0.91 26.36 6.27
C LEU A 61 -1.17 27.79 6.76
N ARG A 62 -0.13 28.52 7.17
CA ARG A 62 -0.26 29.92 7.62
C ARG A 62 -0.69 30.84 6.50
N TRP A 63 -0.11 30.69 5.31
CA TRP A 63 -0.49 31.46 4.14
C TRP A 63 -1.97 31.23 3.78
N MET A 64 -2.43 29.97 3.76
CA MET A 64 -3.84 29.65 3.53
C MET A 64 -4.76 30.22 4.63
N ALA A 65 -4.34 30.17 5.89
CA ALA A 65 -5.12 30.70 7.01
C ALA A 65 -5.20 32.23 7.01
N ALA A 66 -4.20 32.92 6.47
CA ALA A 66 -4.20 34.36 6.28
C ALA A 66 -5.17 34.83 5.17
N GLY A 67 -5.65 33.91 4.32
CA GLY A 67 -6.58 34.24 3.24
C GLY A 67 -5.93 35.02 2.09
N GLU A 68 -4.60 34.97 1.98
CA GLU A 68 -3.80 35.69 0.98
C GLU A 68 -3.85 35.00 -0.40
N TRP A 69 -5.06 34.75 -0.90
CA TRP A 69 -5.29 34.29 -2.27
C TRP A 69 -5.64 35.47 -3.18
N ASP A 70 -4.63 36.05 -3.84
CA ASP A 70 -4.83 37.03 -4.91
C ASP A 70 -5.10 36.29 -6.22
N GLY A 71 -6.36 35.91 -6.44
CA GLY A 71 -6.82 35.09 -7.55
C GLY A 71 -6.77 35.72 -8.95
N GLU A 72 -5.82 36.60 -9.24
CA GLU A 72 -5.59 37.16 -10.57
C GLU A 72 -4.18 36.83 -11.07
N ALA A 73 -3.98 35.58 -11.49
CA ALA A 73 -3.06 35.32 -12.59
C ALA A 73 -3.76 35.82 -13.86
N GLN A 74 -3.38 37.03 -14.29
CA GLN A 74 -3.71 37.59 -15.60
C GLN A 74 -3.34 36.57 -16.70
N ALA A 75 -4.34 35.89 -17.22
CA ALA A 75 -4.31 35.40 -18.59
C ALA A 75 -4.47 36.62 -19.51
N SER A 76 -3.33 37.17 -19.94
CA SER A 76 -3.19 38.04 -21.12
C SER A 76 -1.84 37.80 -21.75
#